data_AF-A0A3M2C196-F1
#
_entry.id   AF-A0A3M2C196-F1
#
_cell.length_a   1.000
_cell.length_b   1.000
_cell.length_c   1.000
_cell.angle_alpha   90.00
_cell.angle_beta   90.00
_cell.angle_gamma   90.00
#
_symmetry.space_group_name_H-M   'P 1'
#
loop_
_entity.id
_entity.type
_entity.pdbx_description
1 polymer ?
#
loop_
_entity_poly.entity_id
_entity_poly.type
_entity_poly.pdbx_seq_one_letter_code
_entity_poly.pdbx_strand_id
1 'polypeptide(L)'
;MLLTLLAFVLVLGVLIFVHELGHFLAAKAVGIAVPRFSIGLGPPTPLRFRRGETEYQVAWIPFGGYVKMASREEQELMGALEGGATEEGFPPHRLFESKPLAARILVIGAGVIMNALFAWLAYGALLATYGEPQDPTTAIARVEASRLPAGAEVLAELPAGSRVMAVDGQPVKTWEELVRAIRAGRGALRLDLEGREPLVVPAADRRARRAVAGALVPLWPPEIGLVV
;
A
#
# COMPACT_ATOMS: atom_id res chain seq x y z
N MET A 1 15.62 12.47 -9.38
CA MET A 1 14.90 13.75 -9.49
C MET A 1 13.87 13.71 -10.61
N LEU A 2 14.25 13.47 -11.88
CA LEU A 2 13.26 13.32 -12.96
C LEU A 2 12.33 12.10 -12.76
N LEU A 3 12.91 10.93 -12.46
CA LEU A 3 12.12 9.71 -12.22
C LEU A 3 11.15 9.86 -11.05
N THR A 4 11.59 10.48 -9.96
CA THR A 4 10.77 10.75 -8.77
C THR A 4 9.63 11.72 -9.07
N LEU A 5 9.87 12.75 -9.89
CA LEU A 5 8.84 13.68 -10.34
C LEU A 5 7.81 12.97 -11.24
N LEU A 6 8.27 12.16 -12.19
CA LEU A 6 7.39 11.39 -13.06
C LEU A 6 6.55 10.40 -12.27
N ALA A 7 7.16 9.68 -11.32
CA ALA A 7 6.46 8.77 -10.42
C ALA A 7 5.42 9.51 -9.56
N PHE A 8 5.76 10.69 -9.04
CA PHE A 8 4.83 11.52 -8.29
C PHE A 8 3.61 11.91 -9.13
N VAL A 9 3.83 12.42 -10.35
CA VAL A 9 2.74 12.79 -11.27
C VAL A 9 1.87 11.57 -11.60
N LEU A 10 2.48 10.42 -11.85
CA LEU A 10 1.77 9.18 -12.16
C LEU A 10 0.90 8.72 -10.97
N VAL A 11 1.48 8.63 -9.78
CA VAL A 11 0.77 8.18 -8.56
C VAL A 11 -0.35 9.14 -8.22
N LEU A 12 -0.09 10.45 -8.24
CA LEU A 12 -1.11 11.46 -7.99
C LEU A 12 -2.22 11.41 -9.05
N GLY A 13 -1.87 11.24 -10.33
CA GLY A 13 -2.83 11.11 -11.42
C GLY A 13 -3.75 9.89 -11.25
N VAL A 14 -3.20 8.74 -10.85
CA VAL A 14 -3.99 7.53 -10.56
C VAL A 14 -4.92 7.76 -9.36
N LEU A 15 -4.42 8.36 -8.27
CA LEU A 15 -5.23 8.65 -7.09
C LEU A 15 -6.40 9.60 -7.39
N ILE A 16 -6.16 10.64 -8.18
CA ILE A 16 -7.21 11.57 -8.60
C ILE A 16 -8.20 10.87 -9.53
N PHE A 17 -7.71 10.10 -10.50
CA PHE A 17 -8.59 9.35 -11.42
C PHE A 17 -9.55 8.42 -10.66
N VAL A 18 -9.04 7.65 -9.70
CA VAL A 18 -9.86 6.75 -8.88
C VAL A 18 -10.87 7.53 -8.02
N HIS A 19 -10.47 8.68 -7.48
CA HIS A 19 -11.34 9.58 -6.73
C HIS A 19 -12.52 10.08 -7.59
N GLU A 20 -12.22 10.64 -8.76
CA GLU A 20 -13.23 11.13 -9.70
C GLU A 20 -14.11 9.98 -10.19
N LEU A 21 -13.53 8.80 -10.43
CA LEU A 21 -14.29 7.61 -10.81
C LEU A 21 -15.31 7.23 -9.72
N GLY A 22 -15.00 7.41 -8.44
CA GLY A 22 -15.95 7.20 -7.35
C GLY A 22 -17.15 8.12 -7.42
N HIS A 23 -16.93 9.43 -7.54
CA HIS A 23 -18.01 10.39 -7.75
C HIS A 23 -18.86 10.06 -8.98
N PHE A 24 -18.19 9.73 -10.08
CA PHE A 24 -18.83 9.39 -11.35
C PHE A 24 -19.74 8.17 -11.23
N LEU A 25 -19.22 7.06 -10.69
CA LEU A 25 -19.96 5.82 -10.55
C LEU A 25 -21.14 5.99 -9.60
N ALA A 26 -20.94 6.67 -8.46
CA ALA A 26 -22.01 6.95 -7.52
C ALA A 26 -23.11 7.82 -8.15
N ALA A 27 -22.73 8.89 -8.87
CA ALA A 27 -23.68 9.78 -9.54
C ALA A 27 -24.51 9.02 -10.58
N LYS A 28 -23.86 8.20 -11.43
CA LYS A 28 -24.55 7.36 -12.41
C LYS A 28 -25.48 6.33 -11.76
N ALA A 29 -25.04 5.71 -10.66
CA ALA A 29 -25.83 4.70 -9.95
C ALA A 29 -27.13 5.25 -9.36
N VAL A 30 -27.13 6.50 -8.89
CA VAL A 30 -28.35 7.17 -8.37
C VAL A 30 -29.11 7.94 -9.46
N GLY A 31 -28.69 7.81 -10.73
CA GLY A 31 -29.34 8.38 -11.90
C GLY A 31 -29.16 9.90 -12.04
N ILE A 32 -28.07 10.46 -11.53
CA ILE A 32 -27.65 11.84 -11.84
C ILE A 32 -27.00 11.85 -13.22
N ALA A 33 -27.36 12.83 -14.05
CA ALA A 33 -26.69 13.01 -15.33
C ALA A 33 -25.29 13.59 -15.12
N VAL A 34 -24.31 13.04 -15.83
CA VAL A 34 -22.92 13.51 -15.78
C VAL A 34 -22.51 13.91 -17.20
N PRO A 35 -22.53 15.21 -17.55
CA PRO A 35 -22.22 15.63 -18.90
C PRO A 35 -20.74 15.46 -19.24
N ARG A 36 -19.84 15.55 -18.24
CA ARG A 36 -18.41 15.47 -18.45
C ARG A 36 -17.67 14.75 -17.33
N PHE A 37 -16.78 13.86 -17.73
CA PHE A 37 -15.75 13.25 -16.89
C PHE A 37 -14.37 13.65 -17.46
N SER A 38 -13.61 14.42 -16.70
CA SER A 38 -12.30 14.92 -17.14
C SER A 38 -11.18 14.39 -16.26
N ILE A 39 -10.15 13.85 -16.90
CA ILE A 39 -8.86 13.56 -16.28
C ILE A 39 -7.94 14.74 -16.59
N GLY A 40 -7.44 15.41 -15.57
CA GLY A 40 -6.74 16.68 -15.71
C GLY A 40 -7.67 17.90 -15.77
N LEU A 41 -7.04 19.08 -15.79
CA LEU A 41 -7.67 20.39 -15.83
C LEU A 41 -7.29 21.17 -17.10
N GLY A 42 -8.04 22.24 -17.38
CA GLY A 42 -7.77 23.15 -18.50
C GLY A 42 -8.29 22.66 -19.86
N PRO A 43 -7.71 23.15 -20.98
CA PRO A 43 -8.18 22.81 -22.31
C PRO A 43 -8.10 21.30 -22.58
N PRO A 44 -9.13 20.70 -23.20
CA PRO A 44 -9.11 19.29 -23.53
C PRO A 44 -8.02 18.99 -24.57
N THR A 45 -7.37 17.84 -24.40
CA THR A 45 -6.51 17.26 -25.43
C THR A 45 -7.35 16.70 -26.59
N PRO A 46 -6.72 16.24 -27.68
CA PRO A 46 -7.42 15.47 -28.73
C PRO A 46 -8.00 14.14 -28.23
N LEU A 47 -7.55 13.64 -27.06
CA LEU A 47 -8.07 12.42 -26.44
C LEU A 47 -9.39 12.73 -25.72
N ARG A 48 -10.47 12.77 -26.50
CA ARG A 48 -11.84 12.87 -26.00
C ARG A 48 -12.78 12.00 -26.80
N PHE A 49 -13.79 11.46 -26.14
CA PHE A 49 -14.87 10.73 -26.78
C PHE A 49 -16.16 10.89 -25.99
N ARG A 50 -17.29 10.82 -26.67
CA ARG A 50 -18.61 10.88 -26.02
C ARG A 50 -19.24 9.49 -26.01
N ARG A 51 -19.74 9.05 -24.86
CA ARG A 51 -20.53 7.84 -24.72
C ARG A 51 -21.82 8.16 -23.99
N GLY A 52 -22.94 8.05 -24.72
CA GLY A 52 -24.24 8.52 -24.25
C GLY A 52 -24.22 10.04 -24.02
N GLU A 53 -24.63 10.44 -22.83
CA GLU A 53 -24.64 11.85 -22.39
C GLU A 53 -23.31 12.35 -21.82
N THR A 54 -22.33 11.46 -21.61
CA THR A 54 -21.07 11.79 -20.93
C THR A 54 -19.94 11.96 -21.95
N GLU A 55 -19.31 13.12 -21.95
CA GLU A 55 -18.04 13.38 -22.60
C GLU A 55 -16.89 12.96 -21.68
N TYR A 56 -16.05 12.04 -22.14
CA TYR A 56 -14.82 11.62 -21.47
C TYR A 56 -13.66 12.32 -22.14
N GLN A 57 -12.84 13.03 -21.37
CA GLN A 57 -11.71 13.77 -21.90
C GLN A 57 -10.48 13.64 -21.02
N VAL A 58 -9.31 13.76 -21.64
CA VAL A 58 -8.05 14.06 -20.97
C VAL A 58 -7.71 15.52 -21.26
N ALA A 59 -7.32 16.30 -20.26
CA ALA A 59 -6.92 17.70 -20.39
C ALA A 59 -5.40 17.88 -20.23
N TRP A 60 -4.86 18.99 -20.73
CA TRP A 60 -3.41 19.21 -20.79
C TRP A 60 -2.73 19.36 -19.43
N ILE A 61 -3.45 19.81 -18.39
CA ILE A 61 -2.89 19.95 -17.05
C ILE A 61 -3.17 18.64 -16.29
N PRO A 62 -2.15 17.80 -16.01
CA PRO A 62 -2.38 16.47 -15.41
C PRO A 62 -2.72 16.52 -13.92
N PHE A 63 -2.61 17.68 -13.29
CA PHE A 63 -2.85 17.89 -11.87
C PHE A 63 -4.33 18.16 -11.62
N GLY A 64 -5.12 17.11 -11.45
CA GLY A 64 -6.54 17.22 -11.14
C GLY A 64 -7.41 16.37 -12.06
N GLY A 65 -8.69 16.62 -11.95
CA GLY A 65 -9.77 15.97 -12.67
C GLY A 65 -11.08 16.53 -12.14
N TYR A 66 -12.17 16.30 -12.84
CA TYR A 66 -13.48 16.66 -12.32
C TYR A 66 -14.59 15.83 -12.97
N VAL A 67 -15.62 15.59 -12.17
CA VAL A 67 -16.92 15.08 -12.61
C VAL A 67 -17.93 16.22 -12.62
N LYS A 68 -18.29 16.70 -13.81
CA LYS A 68 -19.37 17.69 -13.96
C LYS A 68 -20.70 16.95 -13.81
N MET A 69 -21.45 17.26 -12.76
CA MET A 69 -22.78 16.69 -12.49
C MET A 69 -23.84 17.71 -12.87
N ALA A 70 -24.91 17.26 -13.53
CA ALA A 70 -26.02 18.14 -13.85
C ALA A 70 -26.65 18.69 -12.57
N SER A 71 -26.62 20.01 -12.43
CA SER A 71 -27.19 20.75 -11.31
C SER A 71 -28.17 21.81 -11.83
N ARG A 72 -29.10 22.27 -10.98
CA ARG A 72 -30.05 23.33 -11.35
C ARG A 72 -29.33 24.64 -11.66
N GLU A 73 -28.37 25.00 -10.81
CA GLU A 73 -27.56 26.22 -10.96
C GLU A 73 -26.80 26.22 -12.29
N GLU A 74 -26.23 25.07 -12.68
CA GLU A 74 -25.49 24.97 -13.93
C GLU A 74 -26.42 25.04 -15.16
N GLN A 75 -27.63 24.48 -15.07
CA GLN A 75 -28.64 24.64 -16.14
C GLN A 75 -29.10 26.08 -16.29
N GLU A 76 -29.38 26.78 -15.19
CA GLU A 76 -29.80 28.18 -15.19
C GLU A 76 -28.69 29.09 -15.75
N LEU A 77 -27.43 28.85 -15.34
CA LEU A 77 -26.26 29.58 -15.83
C LEU A 77 -26.05 29.38 -17.34
N MET A 78 -26.12 28.14 -17.83
CA MET A 78 -25.95 27.85 -19.27
C MET A 78 -27.12 28.44 -20.09
N GLY A 79 -28.36 28.33 -19.61
CA GLY A 79 -29.52 28.93 -20.27
C GLY A 79 -29.48 30.46 -20.37
N ALA A 80 -28.88 31.13 -19.37
CA ALA A 80 -28.68 32.58 -19.40
C ALA A 80 -27.58 33.02 -20.40
N LEU A 81 -26.53 32.21 -20.55
CA LEU A 81 -25.41 32.48 -21.47
C LEU A 81 -25.77 32.21 -22.95
N GLU A 82 -26.66 31.25 -23.22
CA GLU A 82 -27.03 30.82 -24.57
C GLU A 82 -28.25 31.57 -25.16
N GLY A 83 -28.70 32.66 -24.53
CA GLY A 83 -29.70 33.56 -25.12
C GLY A 83 -31.10 32.94 -25.29
N GLY A 84 -31.48 31.99 -24.45
CA GLY A 84 -32.84 31.42 -24.42
C GLY A 84 -33.12 30.32 -25.46
N ALA A 85 -32.13 29.89 -26.24
CA ALA A 85 -32.22 28.68 -27.07
C ALA A 85 -31.53 27.52 -26.35
N THR A 86 -32.31 26.71 -25.65
CA THR A 86 -31.85 25.56 -24.85
C THR A 86 -31.12 24.53 -25.72
N GLU A 87 -29.84 24.24 -25.46
CA GLU A 87 -29.47 22.82 -25.40
C GLU A 87 -30.37 22.22 -24.30
N GLU A 88 -31.20 21.24 -24.66
CA GLU A 88 -32.17 20.64 -23.74
C GLU A 88 -31.46 20.20 -22.45
N GLY A 89 -31.67 20.95 -21.38
CA GLY A 89 -31.15 20.60 -20.07
C GLY A 89 -31.60 19.20 -19.68
N PHE A 90 -30.79 18.50 -18.90
CA PHE A 90 -31.19 17.24 -18.29
C PHE A 90 -32.54 17.34 -17.55
N PRO A 91 -33.39 16.29 -17.65
CA PRO A 91 -34.71 16.31 -17.03
C PRO A 91 -34.58 16.46 -15.51
N PRO A 92 -35.54 17.12 -14.82
CA PRO A 92 -35.40 17.52 -13.41
C PRO A 92 -35.05 16.39 -12.45
N HIS A 93 -35.53 15.17 -12.71
CA HIS A 93 -35.27 14.00 -11.88
C HIS A 93 -33.83 13.45 -11.97
N ARG A 94 -33.03 13.94 -12.94
CA ARG A 94 -31.63 13.58 -13.15
C ARG A 94 -30.64 14.63 -12.65
N LEU A 95 -31.15 15.68 -12.01
CA LEU A 95 -30.32 16.70 -11.38
C LEU A 95 -29.82 16.23 -10.02
N PHE A 96 -28.66 16.73 -9.62
CA PHE A 96 -28.06 16.41 -8.33
C PHE A 96 -29.00 16.76 -7.16
N GLU A 97 -29.64 17.93 -7.23
CA GLU A 97 -30.49 18.48 -6.17
C GLU A 97 -31.83 17.74 -6.04
N SER A 98 -32.27 17.07 -7.11
CA SER A 98 -33.51 16.29 -7.09
C SER A 98 -33.37 14.96 -6.35
N LYS A 99 -32.15 14.55 -5.99
CA LYS A 99 -31.91 13.29 -5.29
C LYS A 99 -32.09 13.45 -3.78
N PRO A 100 -32.52 12.38 -3.08
CA PRO A 100 -32.56 12.38 -1.62
C PRO A 100 -31.22 12.77 -1.00
N LEU A 101 -31.24 13.38 0.18
CA LEU A 101 -30.03 13.84 0.87
C LEU A 101 -28.97 12.73 1.02
N ALA A 102 -29.40 11.52 1.37
CA ALA A 102 -28.50 10.37 1.51
C ALA A 102 -27.75 10.04 0.22
N ALA A 103 -28.43 10.10 -0.94
CA ALA A 103 -27.81 9.85 -2.23
C ALA A 103 -26.78 10.94 -2.57
N ARG A 104 -27.09 12.20 -2.28
CA ARG A 104 -26.15 13.32 -2.48
C ARG A 104 -24.92 13.22 -1.58
N ILE A 105 -25.12 12.86 -0.31
CA ILE A 105 -24.02 12.62 0.64
C ILE A 105 -23.14 11.47 0.15
N LEU A 106 -23.74 10.37 -0.30
CA LEU A 106 -23.00 9.24 -0.87
C LEU A 106 -22.17 9.68 -2.08
N VAL A 107 -22.77 10.42 -3.02
CA VAL A 107 -22.09 10.90 -4.22
C VAL A 107 -20.92 11.82 -3.89
N ILE A 108 -21.08 12.74 -2.93
CA ILE A 108 -20.00 13.61 -2.44
C ILE A 108 -18.93 12.81 -1.67
N GLY A 109 -19.32 11.78 -0.91
CA GLY A 109 -18.37 10.94 -0.17
C GLY A 109 -17.67 9.89 -1.04
N ALA A 110 -18.23 9.57 -2.20
CA ALA A 110 -17.84 8.41 -3.00
C ALA A 110 -16.37 8.45 -3.46
N GLY A 111 -15.84 9.63 -3.77
CA GLY A 111 -14.42 9.76 -4.14
C GLY A 111 -13.48 9.36 -3.01
N VAL A 112 -13.79 9.74 -1.77
CA VAL A 112 -12.98 9.35 -0.59
C VAL A 112 -13.11 7.85 -0.32
N ILE A 113 -14.34 7.33 -0.38
CA ILE A 113 -14.62 5.90 -0.18
C ILE A 113 -13.86 5.06 -1.22
N MET A 114 -13.86 5.47 -2.49
CA MET A 114 -13.13 4.77 -3.55
C MET A 114 -11.62 4.82 -3.37
N ASN A 115 -11.06 5.94 -2.90
CA ASN A 115 -9.64 6.00 -2.59
C ASN A 115 -9.27 5.10 -1.42
N ALA A 116 -10.10 5.02 -0.38
CA ALA A 116 -9.89 4.10 0.73
C ALA A 116 -9.95 2.63 0.26
N LEU A 117 -10.93 2.28 -0.57
CA LEU A 117 -11.06 0.96 -1.17
C LEU A 117 -9.85 0.63 -2.06
N PHE A 118 -9.43 1.56 -2.91
CA PHE A 118 -8.27 1.40 -3.77
C PHE A 118 -6.99 1.21 -2.95
N ALA A 119 -6.78 1.99 -1.89
CA ALA A 119 -5.65 1.82 -1.00
C ALA A 119 -5.66 0.42 -0.36
N TRP A 120 -6.80 -0.03 0.17
CA TRP A 120 -6.92 -1.37 0.77
C TRP A 120 -6.58 -2.48 -0.23
N LEU A 121 -7.11 -2.41 -1.47
CA LEU A 121 -6.81 -3.37 -2.52
C LEU A 121 -5.36 -3.30 -2.99
N ALA A 122 -4.81 -2.10 -3.18
CA ALA A 122 -3.44 -1.90 -3.67
C ALA A 122 -2.41 -2.37 -2.65
N TYR A 123 -2.57 -2.00 -1.37
CA TYR A 123 -1.71 -2.49 -0.30
C TYR A 123 -1.90 -3.99 -0.05
N GLY A 124 -3.13 -4.50 -0.13
CA GLY A 124 -3.40 -5.93 -0.04
C GLY A 124 -2.70 -6.73 -1.13
N ALA A 125 -2.78 -6.27 -2.38
CA ALA A 125 -2.08 -6.88 -3.51
C ALA A 125 -0.56 -6.78 -3.36
N LEU A 126 -0.04 -5.65 -2.87
CA LEU A 126 1.38 -5.47 -2.60
C LEU A 126 1.88 -6.47 -1.55
N LEU A 127 1.16 -6.62 -0.43
CA LEU A 127 1.50 -7.60 0.60
C LEU A 127 1.40 -9.03 0.09
N ALA A 128 0.40 -9.35 -0.73
CA ALA A 128 0.23 -10.69 -1.28
C ALA A 128 1.31 -11.10 -2.30
N THR A 129 1.95 -10.12 -2.96
CA THR A 129 2.92 -10.39 -4.05
C THR A 129 4.37 -10.08 -3.68
N TYR A 130 4.59 -9.09 -2.82
CA TYR A 130 5.92 -8.61 -2.39
C TYR A 130 6.10 -8.62 -0.87
N GLY A 131 5.09 -9.05 -0.09
CA GLY A 131 5.25 -9.23 1.34
C GLY A 131 6.18 -10.40 1.62
N GLU A 132 7.25 -10.15 2.37
CA GLU A 132 8.04 -11.22 2.98
C GLU A 132 7.46 -11.51 4.37
N PRO A 133 7.06 -12.76 4.67
CA PRO A 133 6.80 -13.17 6.04
C PRO A 133 8.04 -12.88 6.89
N GLN A 134 7.84 -12.24 8.04
CA GLN A 134 8.89 -11.97 9.00
C GLN A 134 8.47 -12.60 10.33
N ASP A 135 9.29 -13.51 10.85
CA ASP A 135 9.09 -14.07 12.18
C ASP A 135 9.55 -13.03 13.22
N PRO A 136 8.65 -12.47 14.06
CA PRO A 136 8.97 -11.39 15.01
C PRO A 136 9.66 -11.92 16.28
N THR A 137 10.58 -12.87 16.12
CA THR A 137 11.33 -13.49 17.21
C THR A 137 12.81 -13.55 16.86
N THR A 138 13.64 -13.28 17.86
CA THR A 138 15.08 -13.58 17.85
C THR A 138 15.45 -14.53 18.99
N ALA A 139 14.44 -15.13 19.62
CA ALA A 139 14.61 -16.10 20.68
C ALA A 139 14.91 -17.48 20.09
N ILE A 140 15.90 -18.15 20.65
CA ILE A 140 16.35 -19.47 20.21
C ILE A 140 15.62 -20.52 21.05
N ALA A 141 14.86 -21.40 20.40
CA ALA A 141 14.21 -22.52 21.09
C ALA A 141 15.23 -23.59 21.50
N ARG A 142 16.08 -23.93 20.54
CA ARG A 142 17.13 -24.94 20.68
C ARG A 142 18.19 -24.72 19.61
N VAL A 143 19.34 -25.36 19.80
CA VAL A 143 20.42 -25.42 18.83
C VAL A 143 20.68 -26.88 18.45
N GLU A 144 20.65 -27.17 17.15
CA GLU A 144 20.93 -28.51 16.63
C GLU A 144 22.44 -28.75 16.61
N ALA A 145 22.98 -29.28 17.70
CA ALA A 145 24.41 -29.47 17.90
C ALA A 145 25.10 -30.26 16.77
N SER A 146 24.40 -31.22 16.15
CA SER A 146 24.92 -32.00 15.02
C SER A 146 25.17 -31.20 13.75
N ARG A 147 24.65 -29.98 13.64
CA ARG A 147 24.84 -29.07 12.50
C ARG A 147 25.86 -27.97 12.78
N LEU A 148 26.36 -27.87 14.00
CA LEU A 148 27.33 -26.83 14.36
C LEU A 148 28.70 -27.12 13.71
N PRO A 149 29.40 -26.11 13.20
CA PRO A 149 30.80 -26.25 12.82
C PRO A 149 31.69 -26.38 14.05
N ALA A 150 32.90 -26.90 13.85
CA ALA A 150 33.91 -26.97 14.91
C ALA A 150 34.19 -25.59 15.52
N GLY A 151 34.26 -25.53 16.85
CA GLY A 151 34.47 -24.29 17.62
C GLY A 151 33.18 -23.52 17.93
N ALA A 152 32.02 -23.97 17.45
CA ALA A 152 30.71 -23.35 17.73
C ALA A 152 29.87 -24.11 18.76
N GLU A 153 30.43 -25.12 19.41
CA GLU A 153 29.74 -26.04 20.32
C GLU A 153 29.13 -25.32 21.53
N VAL A 154 29.74 -24.20 21.96
CA VAL A 154 29.22 -23.34 23.04
C VAL A 154 27.80 -22.82 22.76
N LEU A 155 27.40 -22.73 21.49
CA LEU A 155 26.03 -22.36 21.13
C LEU A 155 25.00 -23.41 21.56
N ALA A 156 25.38 -24.69 21.67
CA ALA A 156 24.49 -25.75 22.13
C ALA A 156 24.15 -25.64 23.61
N GLU A 157 24.92 -24.87 24.37
CA GLU A 157 24.70 -24.61 25.81
C GLU A 157 23.74 -23.44 26.05
N LEU A 158 23.32 -22.73 25.00
CA LEU A 158 22.36 -21.63 25.11
C LEU A 158 21.02 -22.14 25.67
N PRO A 159 20.52 -21.58 26.78
CA PRO A 159 19.21 -21.94 27.29
C PRO A 159 18.11 -21.61 26.29
N ALA A 160 17.07 -22.44 26.28
CA ALA A 160 15.86 -22.17 25.51
C ALA A 160 15.29 -20.79 25.88
N GLY A 161 14.88 -20.02 24.88
CA GLY A 161 14.39 -18.65 25.04
C GLY A 161 15.48 -17.59 25.05
N SER A 162 16.76 -17.94 24.87
CA SER A 162 17.84 -16.96 24.73
C SER A 162 17.57 -16.03 23.54
N ARG A 163 17.39 -14.74 23.80
CA ARG A 163 17.08 -13.72 22.79
C ARG A 163 18.35 -13.05 22.31
N VAL A 164 18.55 -13.05 20.99
CA VAL A 164 19.65 -12.31 20.34
C VAL A 164 19.18 -10.89 20.02
N MET A 165 19.93 -9.91 20.51
CA MET A 165 19.64 -8.48 20.33
C MET A 165 20.43 -7.88 19.18
N ALA A 166 21.65 -8.38 18.94
CA ALA A 166 22.49 -7.97 17.83
C ALA A 166 23.42 -9.10 17.37
N VAL A 167 23.81 -9.04 16.10
CA VAL A 167 24.79 -9.94 15.47
C VAL A 167 25.90 -9.08 14.89
N ASP A 168 27.15 -9.31 15.30
CA ASP A 168 28.33 -8.52 14.89
C ASP A 168 28.12 -7.00 15.08
N GLY A 169 27.43 -6.61 16.16
CA GLY A 169 27.08 -5.23 16.48
C GLY A 169 25.93 -4.63 15.66
N GLN A 170 25.31 -5.39 14.76
CA GLN A 170 24.10 -4.98 14.03
C GLN A 170 22.85 -5.44 14.80
N PRO A 171 21.98 -4.52 15.25
CA PRO A 171 20.73 -4.88 15.92
C PRO A 171 19.82 -5.72 15.01
N VAL A 172 19.16 -6.71 15.59
CA VAL A 172 18.22 -7.59 14.89
C VAL A 172 16.89 -7.67 15.63
N LYS A 173 15.79 -7.69 14.89
CA LYS A 173 14.42 -7.71 15.43
C LYS A 173 13.59 -8.90 14.94
N THR A 174 13.95 -9.45 13.78
CA THR A 174 13.27 -10.61 13.19
C THR A 174 14.22 -11.79 13.03
N TRP A 175 13.66 -12.99 12.88
CA TRP A 175 14.46 -14.19 12.68
C TRP A 175 15.25 -14.12 11.36
N GLU A 176 14.63 -13.57 10.33
CA GLU A 176 15.22 -13.38 9.01
C GLU A 176 16.40 -12.41 9.08
N GLU A 177 16.27 -11.31 9.84
CA GLU A 177 17.37 -10.37 10.09
C GLU A 177 18.53 -11.06 10.81
N LEU A 178 18.23 -11.86 11.85
CA LEU A 178 19.23 -12.64 12.58
C LEU A 178 19.99 -13.61 11.65
N VAL A 179 19.25 -14.44 10.91
CA VAL A 179 19.83 -15.41 9.98
C VAL A 179 20.64 -14.71 8.88
N ARG A 180 20.12 -13.59 8.34
CA ARG A 180 20.78 -12.78 7.32
C ARG A 180 22.08 -12.16 7.85
N ALA A 181 22.06 -11.58 9.04
CA ALA A 181 23.23 -10.96 9.67
C ALA A 181 24.34 -11.99 9.93
N ILE A 182 24.00 -13.17 10.47
CA ILE A 182 24.95 -14.26 10.69
C ILE A 182 25.61 -14.66 9.36
N ARG A 183 24.80 -14.89 8.31
CA ARG A 183 25.26 -15.33 6.98
C ARG A 183 26.07 -14.26 6.23
N ALA A 184 25.81 -12.98 6.47
CA ALA A 184 26.44 -11.87 5.76
C ALA A 184 27.84 -11.53 6.29
N GLY A 185 28.04 -11.64 7.61
CA GLY A 185 29.30 -11.27 8.25
C GLY A 185 30.46 -12.22 7.94
N ARG A 186 31.65 -11.86 8.45
CA ARG A 186 32.92 -12.54 8.22
C ARG A 186 33.74 -12.58 9.50
N GLY A 187 34.64 -13.55 9.64
CA GLY A 187 35.43 -13.71 10.86
C GLY A 187 34.57 -14.23 12.02
N ALA A 188 35.08 -14.10 13.24
CA ALA A 188 34.38 -14.56 14.44
C ALA A 188 32.95 -13.98 14.49
N LEU A 189 31.99 -14.83 14.86
CA LEU A 189 30.59 -14.46 15.04
C LEU A 189 30.41 -13.93 16.46
N ARG A 190 29.89 -12.72 16.60
CA ARG A 190 29.50 -12.16 17.89
C ARG A 190 27.99 -12.11 18.00
N LEU A 191 27.43 -12.71 19.05
CA LEU A 191 26.01 -12.65 19.40
C LEU A 191 25.86 -11.86 20.69
N ASP A 192 25.19 -10.71 20.63
CA ASP A 192 24.80 -9.95 21.82
C ASP A 192 23.44 -10.49 22.30
N LEU A 193 23.43 -11.09 23.49
CA LEU A 193 22.28 -11.77 24.07
C LEU A 193 21.63 -10.91 25.16
N GLU A 194 20.30 -10.99 25.28
CA GLU A 194 19.56 -10.28 26.32
C GLU A 194 19.98 -10.76 27.72
N GLY A 195 20.40 -9.82 28.58
CA GLY A 195 20.75 -10.10 29.98
C GLY A 195 21.99 -10.98 30.17
N ARG A 196 22.86 -11.11 29.17
CA ARG A 196 24.07 -11.96 29.22
C ARG A 196 25.26 -11.25 28.60
N GLU A 197 26.46 -11.76 28.92
CA GLU A 197 27.64 -11.34 28.19
C GLU A 197 27.59 -11.77 26.72
N PRO A 198 28.14 -10.95 25.81
CA PRO A 198 28.24 -11.28 24.40
C PRO A 198 28.99 -12.59 24.15
N LEU A 199 28.40 -13.47 23.36
CA LEU A 199 29.01 -14.73 22.99
C LEU A 199 29.80 -14.56 21.69
N VAL A 200 31.09 -14.93 21.72
CA VAL A 200 31.96 -14.87 20.54
C VAL A 200 32.33 -16.28 20.12
N VAL A 201 32.01 -16.62 18.87
CA VAL A 201 32.22 -17.94 18.28
C VAL A 201 33.24 -17.82 17.14
N PRO A 202 34.28 -18.67 17.08
CA PRO A 202 35.28 -18.69 16.01
C PRO A 202 34.74 -19.23 14.67
N ALA A 203 33.52 -18.86 14.25
CA ALA A 203 32.91 -19.19 12.97
C ALA A 203 33.49 -18.30 11.84
N ALA A 204 34.79 -18.45 11.57
CA ALA A 204 35.57 -17.49 10.79
C ALA A 204 35.20 -17.41 9.30
N ASP A 205 34.70 -18.51 8.71
CA ASP A 205 34.36 -18.58 7.29
C ASP A 205 32.84 -18.53 7.02
N ARG A 206 32.48 -18.28 5.75
CA ARG A 206 31.08 -18.20 5.32
C ARG A 206 30.33 -19.52 5.45
N ARG A 207 31.03 -20.67 5.40
CA ARG A 207 30.41 -21.99 5.48
C ARG A 207 30.01 -22.29 6.93
N ALA A 208 30.90 -22.01 7.89
CA ALA A 208 30.67 -22.10 9.32
C ALA A 208 29.51 -21.19 9.75
N ARG A 209 29.48 -19.93 9.30
CA ARG A 209 28.36 -19.01 9.58
C ARG A 209 27.02 -19.51 9.02
N ARG A 210 27.01 -20.06 7.80
CA ARG A 210 25.81 -20.69 7.23
C ARG A 210 25.36 -21.92 8.03
N ALA A 211 26.30 -22.73 8.50
CA ALA A 211 26.03 -23.90 9.33
C ALA A 211 25.42 -23.49 10.68
N VAL A 212 25.99 -22.48 11.36
CA VAL A 212 25.42 -21.89 12.58
C VAL A 212 24.00 -21.39 12.33
N ALA A 213 23.79 -20.58 11.29
CA ALA A 213 22.46 -20.05 10.97
C ALA A 213 21.42 -21.14 10.64
N GLY A 214 21.84 -22.32 10.18
CA GLY A 214 20.97 -23.48 9.94
C GLY A 214 20.83 -24.43 11.14
N ALA A 215 21.62 -24.24 12.20
CA ALA A 215 21.56 -25.01 13.44
C ALA A 215 20.63 -24.35 14.49
N LEU A 216 20.45 -23.03 14.42
CA LEU A 216 19.52 -22.32 15.30
C LEU A 216 18.07 -22.60 14.90
N VAL A 217 17.21 -22.83 15.90
CA VAL A 217 15.77 -23.03 15.71
C VAL A 217 15.02 -21.90 16.41
N PRO A 218 14.10 -21.18 15.74
CA PRO A 218 13.35 -20.09 16.36
C PRO A 218 12.44 -20.62 17.46
N LEU A 219 12.30 -19.83 18.53
CA LEU A 219 11.26 -20.03 19.53
C LEU A 219 10.02 -19.24 19.13
N TRP A 220 8.99 -20.00 18.76
CA TRP A 220 7.62 -19.51 18.72
C TRP A 220 6.95 -19.85 20.05
N PRO A 221 6.68 -18.86 20.92
CA PRO A 221 5.87 -19.13 22.09
C PRO A 221 4.51 -19.65 21.63
N PRO A 222 3.95 -20.70 22.26
CA PRO A 222 2.61 -21.13 21.95
C PRO A 222 1.64 -20.02 22.35
N GLU A 223 1.11 -19.28 21.38
CA GLU A 223 -0.04 -18.42 21.60
C GLU A 223 -1.29 -19.30 21.54
N ILE A 224 -1.88 -19.58 22.70
CA ILE A 224 -3.22 -20.16 22.76
C ILE A 224 -4.19 -19.02 22.45
N GLY A 225 -4.62 -18.92 21.19
CA GLY A 225 -5.54 -17.91 20.69
C GLY A 225 -6.17 -18.30 19.36
N LEU A 226 -7.20 -17.57 18.93
CA LEU A 226 -7.76 -17.73 17.58
C LEU A 226 -6.73 -17.22 16.56
N VAL A 227 -6.30 -18.08 15.64
CA VAL A 227 -5.66 -17.65 14.40
C VAL A 227 -6.77 -17.05 13.54
N VAL A 228 -6.97 -15.73 13.63
CA VAL A 228 -7.94 -14.97 12.82
C VAL A 228 -7.29 -14.52 11.53
#